data_AF-A0A388T615-F1
#
_entry.id   AF-A0A388T615-F1
#
_cell.length_a   1.000
_cell.length_b   1.000
_cell.length_c   1.000
_cell.angle_alpha   90.00
_cell.angle_beta   90.00
_cell.angle_gamma   90.00
#
_symmetry.space_group_name_H-M   'P 1'
#
loop_
_entity.id
_entity.type
_entity.pdbx_description
1 polymer ?
#
loop_
_entity_poly.entity_id
_entity_poly.type
_entity_poly.pdbx_seq_one_letter_code
_entity_poly.pdbx_strand_id
1 'polypeptide(L)'
;MTPTAVAPVRPVCPAQTLAERVAELLPQRAGIPWTVEPYTAWWTVRYPAARLVQGGRALVLVARSWDTQIGWQLPDREPTRPDLHLESMSPAVIAREALRLVLPVLDDEAAGRAAKDGPRVMGRLELLNEIGHAMRLQGAATYNRIGLLVNTSTLAWAATSGARYSVTLHGTNPVADLQIQGPVRAVEKAVTYFLPPAADERHKTPRVRGRLQRRLAAVLARHGHVEQTDQGGLAFSTGPGPGPYGYATPAADAQARAHDTTPASVDLHGVGADFLIFLAPQLCC
;
A
#
# COMPACT_ATOMS: atom_id res chain seq x y z
N MET A 1 47.52 -20.80 30.64
CA MET A 1 46.69 -20.34 29.51
C MET A 1 45.25 -20.72 29.81
N THR A 2 44.42 -19.75 30.17
CA THR A 2 43.02 -19.97 30.53
C THR A 2 42.20 -20.00 29.23
N PRO A 3 41.39 -21.02 28.96
CA PRO A 3 40.58 -21.07 27.74
C PRO A 3 39.49 -20.00 27.82
N THR A 4 39.47 -19.11 26.83
CA THR A 4 38.41 -18.12 26.66
C THR A 4 37.11 -18.87 26.35
N ALA A 5 36.19 -18.88 27.31
CA ALA A 5 34.85 -19.43 27.12
C ALA A 5 34.12 -18.56 26.08
N VAL A 6 33.97 -19.09 24.86
CA VAL A 6 33.10 -18.50 23.85
C VAL A 6 31.68 -18.67 24.35
N ALA A 7 31.01 -17.56 24.65
CA ALA A 7 29.62 -17.57 25.05
C ALA A 7 28.78 -18.29 23.96
N PRO A 8 27.84 -19.18 24.33
CA PRO A 8 27.00 -19.85 23.35
C PRO A 8 26.19 -18.81 22.57
N VAL A 9 26.31 -18.85 21.25
CA VAL A 9 25.48 -18.05 20.34
C VAL A 9 24.03 -18.42 20.63
N ARG A 10 23.23 -17.46 21.12
CA ARG A 10 21.80 -17.69 21.35
C ARG A 10 21.17 -18.13 20.02
N PRO A 11 20.33 -19.19 20.01
CA PRO A 11 19.62 -19.56 18.80
C PRO A 11 18.77 -18.37 18.36
N VAL A 12 19.05 -17.87 17.16
CA VAL A 12 18.35 -16.71 16.60
C VAL A 12 16.90 -17.12 16.34
N CYS A 13 15.96 -16.37 16.92
CA CYS A 13 14.54 -16.63 16.73
C CYS A 13 14.18 -16.39 15.24
N PRO A 14 13.64 -17.39 14.50
CA PRO A 14 13.33 -17.23 13.08
C PRO A 14 12.39 -16.05 12.79
N ALA A 15 11.45 -15.77 13.69
CA ALA A 15 10.54 -14.64 13.57
C ALA A 15 11.27 -13.29 13.71
N GLN A 16 12.30 -13.20 14.56
CA GLN A 16 13.08 -11.98 14.71
C GLN A 16 13.90 -11.69 13.46
N THR A 17 14.61 -12.68 12.91
CA THR A 17 15.34 -12.51 11.65
C THR A 17 14.42 -12.14 10.48
N LEU A 18 13.24 -12.76 10.41
CA LEU A 18 12.24 -12.40 9.40
C LEU A 18 11.76 -10.96 9.59
N ALA A 19 11.45 -10.57 10.83
CA ALA A 19 11.00 -9.22 11.16
C ALA A 19 12.06 -8.16 10.89
N GLU A 20 13.34 -8.44 11.14
CA GLU A 20 14.45 -7.52 10.82
C GLU A 20 14.50 -7.26 9.31
N ARG A 21 14.44 -8.31 8.50
CA ARG A 21 14.43 -8.18 7.03
C ARG A 21 13.17 -7.49 6.50
N VAL A 22 12.03 -7.65 7.16
CA VAL A 22 10.80 -6.92 6.81
C VAL A 22 10.93 -5.45 7.20
N ALA A 23 11.45 -5.15 8.40
CA ALA A 23 11.64 -3.79 8.89
C ALA A 23 12.54 -2.95 7.97
N GLU A 24 13.59 -3.55 7.41
CA GLU A 24 14.48 -2.91 6.41
C GLU A 24 13.75 -2.46 5.13
N LEU A 25 12.63 -3.10 4.79
CA LEU A 25 11.85 -2.81 3.59
C LEU A 25 10.68 -1.85 3.85
N LEU A 26 10.36 -1.58 5.11
CA LEU A 26 9.28 -0.68 5.48
C LEU A 26 9.79 0.78 5.56
N PRO A 27 9.02 1.75 5.06
CA PRO A 27 9.39 3.16 5.15
C PRO A 27 9.52 3.68 6.58
N GLN A 28 10.39 4.67 6.72
CA GLN A 28 10.46 5.49 7.93
C GLN A 28 9.36 6.57 7.88
N ARG A 29 8.69 6.80 9.01
CA ARG A 29 7.73 7.91 9.19
C ARG A 29 8.28 8.89 10.20
N ALA A 30 8.20 10.20 9.91
CA ALA A 30 8.82 11.25 10.72
C ALA A 30 10.30 10.99 11.10
N GLY A 31 11.06 10.29 10.24
CA GLY A 31 12.46 9.92 10.50
C GLY A 31 12.66 8.80 11.54
N ILE A 32 11.59 8.12 11.95
CA ILE A 32 11.64 7.01 12.90
C ILE A 32 11.68 5.69 12.12
N PRO A 33 12.73 4.86 12.24
CA PRO A 33 12.76 3.54 11.61
C PRO A 33 11.90 2.52 12.35
N TRP A 34 11.58 1.42 11.67
CA TRP A 34 11.02 0.24 12.31
C TRP A 34 12.10 -0.48 13.12
N THR A 35 11.81 -0.77 14.39
CA THR A 35 12.67 -1.57 15.26
C THR A 35 12.01 -2.90 15.58
N VAL A 36 12.81 -3.92 15.89
CA VAL A 36 12.32 -5.28 16.16
C VAL A 36 12.55 -5.62 17.61
N GLU A 37 11.54 -6.21 18.26
CA GLU A 37 11.65 -6.71 19.61
C GLU A 37 11.01 -8.10 19.77
N PRO A 38 11.48 -8.90 20.76
CA PRO A 38 10.84 -10.16 21.11
C PRO A 38 9.37 -9.95 21.49
N TYR A 39 8.50 -10.86 21.05
CA TYR A 39 7.08 -10.79 21.36
C TYR A 39 6.45 -12.18 21.38
N THR A 40 5.38 -12.34 22.16
CA THR A 40 4.60 -13.58 22.24
C THR A 40 3.18 -13.30 21.80
N ALA A 41 2.77 -13.83 20.65
CA ALA A 41 1.44 -13.63 20.11
C ALA A 41 0.40 -14.51 20.82
N TRP A 42 -0.63 -13.89 21.39
CA TRP A 42 -1.68 -14.56 22.15
C TRP A 42 -2.45 -15.61 21.33
N TRP A 43 -2.73 -15.31 20.06
CA TRP A 43 -3.47 -16.22 19.17
C TRP A 43 -2.65 -17.43 18.72
N THR A 44 -1.35 -17.42 19.01
CA THR A 44 -0.47 -18.50 18.56
C THR A 44 0.78 -18.65 19.43
N VAL A 45 0.53 -18.97 20.70
CA VAL A 45 1.57 -19.18 21.73
C VAL A 45 2.61 -20.25 21.35
N ARG A 46 2.31 -21.09 20.33
CA ARG A 46 3.17 -22.19 19.87
C ARG A 46 4.16 -21.80 18.78
N TYR A 47 4.01 -20.66 18.11
CA TYR A 47 4.90 -20.26 17.01
C TYR A 47 5.76 -19.05 17.38
N PRO A 48 7.00 -18.98 16.87
CA PRO A 48 7.86 -17.82 17.05
C PRO A 48 7.18 -16.55 16.53
N ALA A 49 7.18 -15.49 17.34
CA ALA A 49 6.68 -14.18 16.97
C ALA A 49 7.71 -13.09 17.26
N ALA A 50 7.60 -11.99 16.54
CA ALA A 50 8.37 -10.78 16.75
C ALA A 50 7.47 -9.57 16.52
N ARG A 51 7.75 -8.48 17.23
CA ARG A 51 7.03 -7.22 17.09
C ARG A 51 7.93 -6.20 16.40
N LEU A 52 7.42 -5.57 15.35
CA LEU A 52 8.00 -4.43 14.68
C LEU A 52 7.33 -3.18 15.22
N VAL A 53 8.09 -2.20 15.68
CA VAL A 53 7.56 -0.96 16.27
C VAL A 53 8.10 0.25 15.53
N GLN A 54 7.23 1.23 15.32
CA GLN A 54 7.60 2.55 14.84
C GLN A 54 6.74 3.60 15.54
N GLY A 55 7.29 4.30 16.52
CA GLY A 55 6.53 5.25 17.33
C GLY A 55 5.35 4.56 18.03
N GLY A 56 4.13 5.09 17.84
CA GLY A 56 2.90 4.56 18.45
C GLY A 56 2.25 3.38 17.71
N ARG A 57 2.85 2.89 16.61
CA ARG A 57 2.30 1.80 15.81
C ARG A 57 3.19 0.58 15.82
N ALA A 58 2.58 -0.60 15.76
CA ALA A 58 3.31 -1.85 15.72
C ALA A 58 2.67 -2.89 14.78
N LEU A 59 3.50 -3.77 14.24
CA LEU A 59 3.11 -4.99 13.53
C LEU A 59 3.65 -6.19 14.31
N VAL A 60 2.84 -7.21 14.47
CA VAL A 60 3.26 -8.51 15.01
C VAL A 60 3.38 -9.48 13.86
N LEU A 61 4.58 -10.01 13.66
CA LEU A 61 4.85 -11.09 12.71
C LEU A 61 4.96 -12.41 13.44
N VAL A 62 4.25 -13.41 12.95
CA VAL A 62 4.41 -14.81 13.36
C VAL A 62 4.97 -15.59 12.20
N ALA A 63 6.11 -16.24 12.43
CA ALA A 63 6.78 -17.08 11.45
C ALA A 63 6.41 -18.55 11.65
N ARG A 64 5.80 -19.17 10.63
CA ARG A 64 5.54 -20.61 10.60
C ARG A 64 6.42 -21.28 9.54
N SER A 65 6.32 -22.60 9.39
CA SER A 65 7.21 -23.36 8.50
C SER A 65 7.11 -22.95 7.02
N TRP A 66 5.97 -22.44 6.59
CA TRP A 66 5.67 -22.12 5.18
C TRP A 66 4.77 -20.89 4.99
N ASP A 67 4.35 -20.25 6.09
CA ASP A 67 3.42 -19.13 6.06
C ASP A 67 3.79 -18.10 7.13
N THR A 68 3.33 -16.88 6.89
CA THR A 68 3.48 -15.75 7.80
C THR A 68 2.10 -15.23 8.16
N GLN A 69 1.93 -14.91 9.45
CA GLN A 69 0.77 -14.17 9.92
C GLN A 69 1.19 -12.78 10.38
N ILE A 70 0.34 -11.79 10.11
CA ILE A 70 0.55 -10.40 10.52
C ILE A 70 -0.67 -9.94 11.32
N GLY A 71 -0.43 -9.38 12.49
CA GLY A 71 -1.41 -8.57 13.22
C GLY A 71 -0.89 -7.14 13.37
N TRP A 72 -1.77 -6.15 13.41
CA TRP A 72 -1.39 -4.79 13.80
C TRP A 72 -1.62 -4.55 15.29
N GLN A 73 -0.94 -3.57 15.88
CA GLN A 73 -1.09 -3.24 17.29
C GLN A 73 -1.01 -1.72 17.47
N LEU A 74 -1.87 -1.22 18.37
CA LEU A 74 -1.84 0.13 18.94
C LEU A 74 -1.73 0.01 20.46
N PRO A 75 -1.33 1.07 21.21
CA PRO A 75 -1.03 0.99 22.64
C PRO A 75 -2.16 0.37 23.50
N ASP A 76 -3.40 0.53 23.05
CA ASP A 76 -4.63 0.07 23.69
C ASP A 76 -5.35 -1.05 22.90
N ARG A 77 -4.72 -1.61 21.85
CA ARG A 77 -5.28 -2.74 21.05
C ARG A 77 -4.29 -3.85 20.91
N GLU A 78 -4.49 -4.93 21.66
CA GLU A 78 -3.78 -6.18 21.48
C GLU A 78 -4.40 -7.01 20.34
N PRO A 79 -3.62 -7.46 19.36
CA PRO A 79 -4.13 -8.39 18.35
C PRO A 79 -4.47 -9.75 19.00
N THR A 80 -5.69 -10.23 18.79
CA THR A 80 -6.18 -11.54 19.31
C THR A 80 -6.35 -12.58 18.21
N ARG A 81 -6.07 -12.20 16.96
CA ARG A 81 -6.09 -13.02 15.75
C ARG A 81 -5.23 -12.32 14.68
N PRO A 82 -4.76 -13.02 13.64
CA PRO A 82 -4.07 -12.36 12.55
C PRO A 82 -5.03 -11.49 11.74
N ASP A 83 -4.56 -10.31 11.34
CA ASP A 83 -5.24 -9.40 10.42
C ASP A 83 -4.93 -9.78 8.96
N LEU A 84 -3.79 -10.45 8.71
CA LEU A 84 -3.39 -10.98 7.41
C LEU A 84 -2.69 -12.34 7.55
N HIS A 85 -2.96 -13.24 6.60
CA HIS A 85 -2.28 -14.51 6.43
C HIS A 85 -1.66 -14.59 5.04
N LEU A 86 -0.39 -14.99 4.96
CA LEU A 86 0.37 -15.10 3.71
C LEU A 86 1.04 -16.46 3.63
N GLU A 87 0.81 -17.20 2.56
CA GLU A 87 1.51 -18.45 2.23
C GLU A 87 2.92 -18.14 1.68
N SER A 88 3.70 -17.36 2.41
CA SER A 88 5.04 -16.94 2.02
C SER A 88 5.90 -16.61 3.24
N MET A 89 7.19 -16.90 3.12
CA MET A 89 8.25 -16.49 4.05
C MET A 89 9.19 -15.43 3.44
N SER A 90 8.85 -14.89 2.27
CA SER A 90 9.67 -13.89 1.58
C SER A 90 9.48 -12.51 2.23
N PRO A 91 10.54 -11.88 2.77
CA PRO A 91 10.44 -10.55 3.40
C PRO A 91 9.84 -9.51 2.47
N ALA A 92 10.18 -9.55 1.18
CA ALA A 92 9.66 -8.62 0.18
C ALA A 92 8.16 -8.77 -0.06
N VAL A 93 7.65 -10.01 -0.10
CA VAL A 93 6.21 -10.27 -0.23
C VAL A 93 5.47 -9.82 1.03
N ILE A 94 6.02 -10.14 2.20
CA ILE A 94 5.44 -9.78 3.50
C ILE A 94 5.37 -8.25 3.66
N ALA A 95 6.47 -7.54 3.41
CA ALA A 95 6.52 -6.08 3.50
C ALA A 95 5.53 -5.43 2.53
N ARG A 96 5.49 -5.89 1.28
CA ARG A 96 4.57 -5.39 0.26
C ARG A 96 3.10 -5.55 0.68
N GLU A 97 2.70 -6.73 1.14
CA GLU A 97 1.31 -6.95 1.54
C GLU A 97 0.98 -6.26 2.87
N ALA A 98 1.93 -6.11 3.79
CA ALA A 98 1.75 -5.28 4.98
C ALA A 98 1.50 -3.82 4.61
N LEU A 99 2.28 -3.25 3.68
CA LEU A 99 2.10 -1.89 3.15
C LEU A 99 0.75 -1.71 2.45
N ARG A 100 0.31 -2.74 1.72
CA ARG A 100 -0.91 -2.69 0.90
C ARG A 100 -2.19 -2.91 1.72
N LEU A 101 -2.16 -3.78 2.73
CA LEU A 101 -3.38 -4.29 3.38
C LEU A 101 -3.45 -3.99 4.88
N VAL A 102 -2.32 -3.98 5.59
CA VAL A 102 -2.31 -3.93 7.07
C VAL A 102 -2.06 -2.53 7.58
N LEU A 103 -1.03 -1.85 7.07
CA LEU A 103 -0.66 -0.50 7.48
C LEU A 103 -1.74 0.55 7.18
N PRO A 104 -2.47 0.51 6.05
CA PRO A 104 -3.57 1.46 5.83
C PRO A 104 -4.66 1.34 6.90
N VAL A 105 -5.00 0.10 7.31
CA VAL A 105 -6.00 -0.16 8.35
C VAL A 105 -5.50 0.30 9.73
N LEU A 106 -4.24 0.01 10.04
CA LEU A 106 -3.60 0.47 11.27
C LEU A 106 -3.67 2.00 11.36
N ASP A 107 -3.20 2.69 10.30
CA ASP A 107 -3.12 4.14 10.29
C ASP A 107 -4.53 4.76 10.41
N ASP A 108 -5.54 4.23 9.71
CA ASP A 108 -6.92 4.70 9.80
C ASP A 108 -7.49 4.58 11.23
N GLU A 109 -7.27 3.43 11.88
CA GLU A 109 -7.66 3.22 13.27
C GLU A 109 -6.93 4.19 14.22
N ALA A 110 -5.63 4.38 14.04
CA ALA A 110 -4.84 5.31 14.85
C ALA A 110 -5.34 6.76 14.69
N ALA A 111 -5.68 7.16 13.48
CA ALA A 111 -6.21 8.48 13.19
C ALA A 111 -7.62 8.69 13.77
N GLY A 112 -8.47 7.67 13.70
CA GLY A 112 -9.79 7.66 14.34
C GLY A 112 -9.72 7.87 15.86
N ARG A 113 -8.71 7.30 16.52
CA ARG A 113 -8.46 7.47 17.96
C ARG A 113 -7.94 8.86 18.31
N ALA A 114 -6.98 9.38 17.53
CA ALA A 114 -6.37 10.70 17.75
C ALA A 114 -7.34 11.88 17.51
N ALA A 115 -8.40 11.69 16.72
CA ALA A 115 -9.37 12.73 16.36
C ALA A 115 -10.15 13.34 17.56
N LYS A 116 -9.99 12.79 18.77
CA LYS A 116 -10.60 13.28 20.02
C LYS A 116 -9.93 14.54 20.59
N ASP A 117 -8.68 14.86 20.23
CA ASP A 117 -7.85 15.79 21.03
C ASP A 117 -7.24 17.05 20.32
N GLY A 118 -7.56 17.41 19.06
CA GLY A 118 -6.98 18.66 18.49
C GLY A 118 -7.27 19.04 17.02
N PRO A 119 -6.74 20.20 16.54
CA PRO A 119 -7.02 20.75 15.20
C PRO A 119 -6.38 19.95 14.06
N ARG A 120 -7.19 19.64 13.05
CA ARG A 120 -7.10 18.43 12.19
C ARG A 120 -6.40 18.62 10.83
N VAL A 121 -5.94 19.84 10.52
CA VAL A 121 -5.40 20.19 9.20
C VAL A 121 -3.89 19.92 9.10
N MET A 122 -3.16 20.09 10.21
CA MET A 122 -1.69 20.00 10.21
C MET A 122 -1.19 18.59 9.92
N GLY A 123 -1.79 17.56 10.53
CA GLY A 123 -1.38 16.17 10.30
C GLY A 123 -1.54 15.68 8.85
N ARG A 124 -2.52 16.18 8.09
CA ARG A 124 -2.65 15.85 6.66
C ARG A 124 -1.53 16.45 5.83
N LEU A 125 -1.20 17.72 6.06
CA LEU A 125 -0.16 18.41 5.31
C LEU A 125 1.22 17.83 5.61
N GLU A 126 1.47 17.44 6.86
CA GLU A 126 2.67 16.71 7.25
C GLU A 126 2.77 15.38 6.48
N LEU A 127 1.68 14.61 6.41
CA LEU A 127 1.66 13.35 5.67
C LEU A 127 1.90 13.53 4.17
N LEU A 128 1.24 14.52 3.55
CA LEU A 128 1.49 14.86 2.14
C LEU A 128 2.92 15.38 1.93
N ASN A 129 3.50 16.08 2.90
CA ASN A 129 4.88 16.54 2.82
C ASN A 129 5.87 15.38 2.90
N GLU A 130 5.60 14.35 3.70
CA GLU A 130 6.40 13.11 3.74
C GLU A 130 6.34 12.37 2.40
N ILE A 131 5.14 12.15 1.85
CA ILE A 131 4.98 11.54 0.52
C ILE A 131 5.68 12.39 -0.53
N GLY A 132 5.46 13.70 -0.53
CA GLY A 132 6.08 14.62 -1.47
C GLY A 132 7.60 14.66 -1.34
N HIS A 133 8.14 14.54 -0.13
CA HIS A 133 9.59 14.45 0.08
C HIS A 133 10.16 13.18 -0.54
N ALA A 134 9.51 12.03 -0.34
CA ALA A 134 9.91 10.77 -0.97
C ALA A 134 9.93 10.85 -2.50
N MET A 135 8.91 11.47 -3.11
CA MET A 135 8.87 11.69 -4.56
C MET A 135 9.99 12.63 -5.04
N ARG A 136 10.27 13.72 -4.30
CA ARG A 136 11.34 14.66 -4.62
C ARG A 136 12.73 14.02 -4.55
N LEU A 137 12.96 13.07 -3.64
CA LEU A 137 14.20 12.29 -3.59
C LEU A 137 14.43 11.46 -4.87
N GLN A 138 13.36 11.12 -5.59
CA GLN A 138 13.42 10.44 -6.89
C GLN A 138 13.45 11.42 -8.08
N GLY A 139 13.57 12.73 -7.81
CA GLY A 139 13.65 13.77 -8.84
C GLY A 139 12.31 14.32 -9.34
N ALA A 140 11.18 13.89 -8.77
CA ALA A 140 9.88 14.42 -9.17
C ALA A 140 9.62 15.83 -8.63
N ALA A 141 9.04 16.70 -9.46
CA ALA A 141 8.50 17.97 -9.01
C ALA A 141 7.10 17.76 -8.43
N THR A 142 6.92 18.14 -7.16
CA THR A 142 5.66 17.95 -6.43
C THR A 142 4.96 19.28 -6.17
N TYR A 143 3.64 19.28 -6.26
CA TYR A 143 2.80 20.44 -6.00
C TYR A 143 1.74 20.13 -4.93
N ASN A 144 1.77 20.86 -3.82
CA ASN A 144 0.75 20.79 -2.77
C ASN A 144 -0.34 21.82 -3.03
N ARG A 145 -1.59 21.42 -2.90
CA ARG A 145 -2.76 22.31 -2.98
C ARG A 145 -3.78 21.97 -1.89
N ILE A 146 -4.51 22.98 -1.44
CA ILE A 146 -5.77 22.76 -0.72
C ILE A 146 -6.70 22.02 -1.70
N GLY A 147 -7.33 20.95 -1.25
CA GLY A 147 -8.20 20.15 -2.10
C GLY A 147 -9.50 20.91 -2.43
N LEU A 148 -10.20 20.44 -3.48
CA LEU A 148 -11.40 21.10 -4.00
C LEU A 148 -12.60 21.00 -3.04
N LEU A 149 -12.59 20.01 -2.15
CA LEU A 149 -13.64 19.79 -1.15
C LEU A 149 -13.18 20.27 0.23
N VAL A 150 -14.13 20.64 1.07
CA VAL A 150 -13.86 20.98 2.48
C VAL A 150 -13.13 19.81 3.14
N ASN A 151 -12.12 20.12 3.95
CA ASN A 151 -11.28 19.13 4.66
C ASN A 151 -10.50 18.16 3.75
N THR A 152 -10.18 18.58 2.52
CA THR A 152 -9.28 17.80 1.65
C THR A 152 -7.96 18.53 1.40
N SER A 153 -6.90 17.76 1.23
CA SER A 153 -5.58 18.25 0.87
C SER A 153 -5.02 17.34 -0.21
N THR A 154 -4.38 17.93 -1.22
CA THR A 154 -3.93 17.18 -2.39
C THR A 154 -2.46 17.44 -2.70
N LEU A 155 -1.73 16.38 -3.00
CA LEU A 155 -0.38 16.39 -3.54
C LEU A 155 -0.41 15.85 -4.96
N ALA A 156 0.19 16.56 -5.91
CA ALA A 156 0.29 16.12 -7.30
C ALA A 156 1.74 16.11 -7.80
N TRP A 157 2.05 15.18 -8.70
CA TRP A 157 3.32 15.14 -9.43
C TRP A 157 3.14 14.45 -10.79
N ALA A 158 4.15 14.52 -11.63
CA ALA A 158 4.19 13.84 -12.92
C ALA A 158 5.46 12.99 -13.02
N ALA A 159 5.34 11.84 -13.68
CA ALA A 159 6.45 10.98 -14.04
C ALA A 159 6.91 11.23 -15.47
N THR A 160 8.15 10.85 -15.76
CA THR A 160 8.75 10.92 -17.11
C THR A 160 8.04 10.02 -18.11
N SER A 161 7.39 8.94 -17.64
CA SER A 161 6.50 8.08 -18.43
C SER A 161 5.24 8.77 -18.97
N GLY A 162 4.96 10.01 -18.54
CA GLY A 162 3.78 10.78 -18.91
C GLY A 162 2.56 10.54 -18.00
N ALA A 163 2.68 9.63 -17.03
CA ALA A 163 1.69 9.49 -15.97
C ALA A 163 1.71 10.70 -15.03
N ARG A 164 0.53 11.12 -14.59
CA ARG A 164 0.29 12.18 -13.62
C ARG A 164 -0.46 11.60 -12.45
N TYR A 165 -0.03 11.95 -11.25
CA TYR A 165 -0.57 11.44 -10.01
C TYR A 165 -1.15 12.59 -9.20
N SER A 166 -2.28 12.33 -8.55
CA SER A 166 -2.89 13.25 -7.59
C SER A 166 -3.38 12.44 -6.40
N VAL A 167 -2.72 12.61 -5.26
CA VAL A 167 -3.03 11.98 -3.98
C VAL A 167 -3.87 12.95 -3.16
N THR A 168 -5.06 12.54 -2.74
CA THR A 168 -5.96 13.34 -1.91
C THR A 168 -6.23 12.64 -0.59
N LEU A 169 -6.05 13.37 0.52
CA LEU A 169 -6.43 12.93 1.86
C LEU A 169 -7.72 13.62 2.28
N HIS A 170 -8.63 12.87 2.90
CA HIS A 170 -9.96 13.33 3.31
C HIS A 170 -10.09 13.33 4.83
N GLY A 171 -10.42 14.48 5.42
CA GLY A 171 -10.72 14.57 6.84
C GLY A 171 -9.56 14.11 7.72
N THR A 172 -9.77 13.09 8.54
CA THR A 172 -8.74 12.47 9.39
C THR A 172 -8.18 11.19 8.77
N ASN A 173 -8.68 10.75 7.62
CA ASN A 173 -8.30 9.48 7.04
C ASN A 173 -6.87 9.58 6.46
N PRO A 174 -5.91 8.79 6.97
CA PRO A 174 -4.54 8.75 6.45
C PRO A 174 -4.42 7.89 5.18
N VAL A 175 -5.49 7.19 4.82
CA VAL A 175 -5.63 6.46 3.57
C VAL A 175 -6.08 7.42 2.48
N ALA A 176 -5.38 7.37 1.35
CA ALA A 176 -5.53 8.31 0.26
C ALA A 176 -6.37 7.78 -0.89
N ASP A 177 -7.02 8.73 -1.56
CA ASP A 177 -7.51 8.59 -2.92
C ASP A 177 -6.40 9.00 -3.88
N LEU A 178 -5.96 8.07 -4.72
CA LEU A 178 -4.94 8.28 -5.73
C LEU A 178 -5.56 8.26 -7.12
N GLN A 179 -5.49 9.40 -7.81
CA GLN A 179 -5.80 9.49 -9.22
C GLN A 179 -4.54 9.35 -10.07
N ILE A 180 -4.58 8.47 -11.07
CA ILE A 180 -3.54 8.23 -12.06
C ILE A 180 -4.08 8.57 -13.45
N GLN A 181 -3.47 9.52 -14.14
CA GLN A 181 -3.90 9.99 -15.46
C GLN A 181 -2.74 10.03 -16.45
N GLY A 182 -3.01 9.77 -17.73
CA GLY A 182 -2.01 9.92 -18.78
C GLY A 182 -2.23 8.98 -19.95
N PRO A 183 -1.18 8.71 -20.76
CA PRO A 183 -1.20 7.66 -21.77
C PRO A 183 -1.59 6.31 -21.17
N VAL A 184 -2.50 5.56 -21.80
CA VAL A 184 -3.00 4.28 -21.26
C VAL A 184 -1.88 3.31 -20.93
N ARG A 185 -0.80 3.26 -21.72
CA ARG A 185 0.36 2.39 -21.42
C ARG A 185 1.04 2.75 -20.10
N ALA A 186 1.16 4.04 -19.79
CA ALA A 186 1.73 4.51 -18.54
C ALA A 186 0.80 4.23 -17.37
N VAL A 187 -0.51 4.45 -17.54
CA VAL A 187 -1.55 4.15 -16.54
C VAL A 187 -1.62 2.65 -16.23
N GLU A 188 -1.58 1.79 -17.25
CA GLU A 188 -1.53 0.32 -17.10
C GLU A 188 -0.34 -0.13 -16.27
N LYS A 189 0.85 0.42 -16.53
CA LYS A 189 2.05 0.10 -15.76
C LYS A 189 1.90 0.60 -14.32
N ALA A 190 1.50 1.86 -14.14
CA ALA A 190 1.42 2.50 -12.84
C ALA A 190 0.41 1.81 -11.90
N VAL A 191 -0.78 1.47 -12.41
CA VAL A 191 -1.82 0.84 -11.58
C VAL A 191 -1.35 -0.51 -11.04
N THR A 192 -0.58 -1.28 -11.81
CA THR A 192 -0.14 -2.63 -11.39
C THR A 192 0.78 -2.63 -10.17
N TYR A 193 1.47 -1.53 -9.86
CA TYR A 193 2.27 -1.42 -8.65
C TYR A 193 1.42 -1.55 -7.37
N PHE A 194 0.16 -1.12 -7.43
CA PHE A 194 -0.78 -1.10 -6.31
C PHE A 194 -1.61 -2.38 -6.17
N LEU A 195 -1.68 -3.20 -7.22
CA LEU A 195 -2.51 -4.40 -7.28
C LEU A 195 -1.72 -5.63 -6.81
N PRO A 196 -2.35 -6.71 -6.28
CA PRO A 196 -1.63 -7.93 -5.91
C PRO A 196 -0.87 -8.53 -7.10
N PRO A 197 0.06 -9.48 -6.89
CA PRO A 197 0.72 -10.17 -8.00
C PRO A 197 -0.29 -10.70 -9.02
N ALA A 198 0.06 -10.66 -10.30
CA ALA A 198 -0.80 -11.21 -11.34
C ALA A 198 -0.98 -12.72 -11.11
N ALA A 199 -2.21 -13.19 -11.15
CA ALA A 199 -2.48 -14.61 -11.09
C ALA A 199 -1.96 -15.32 -12.36
N ASP A 200 -1.42 -16.53 -12.17
CA ASP A 200 -0.88 -17.36 -13.25
C ASP A 200 -1.98 -17.97 -14.13
N GLU A 201 -3.21 -18.07 -13.61
CA GLU A 201 -4.34 -18.61 -14.34
C GLU A 201 -4.88 -17.63 -15.39
N ARG A 202 -5.30 -18.18 -16.53
CA ARG A 202 -6.02 -17.44 -17.58
C ARG A 202 -7.36 -16.94 -17.03
N HIS A 203 -7.34 -15.75 -16.46
CA HIS A 203 -8.55 -15.06 -16.03
C HIS A 203 -9.44 -14.81 -17.23
N LYS A 204 -10.72 -15.20 -17.13
CA LYS A 204 -11.72 -14.86 -18.14
C LYS A 204 -11.84 -13.35 -18.18
N THR A 205 -11.44 -12.74 -19.28
CA THR A 205 -11.66 -11.30 -19.48
C THR A 205 -13.16 -11.03 -19.35
N PRO A 206 -13.58 -10.07 -18.49
CA PRO A 206 -14.99 -9.76 -18.35
C PRO A 206 -15.56 -9.30 -19.69
N ARG A 207 -16.87 -9.52 -19.90
CA ARG A 207 -17.55 -9.02 -21.09
C ARG A 207 -17.68 -7.50 -21.02
N VAL A 208 -16.67 -6.80 -21.53
CA VAL A 208 -16.55 -5.34 -21.48
C VAL A 208 -16.78 -4.73 -22.87
N ARG A 209 -17.53 -3.64 -22.93
CA ARG A 209 -17.77 -2.78 -24.09
C ARG A 209 -16.73 -1.67 -24.17
N GLY A 210 -16.36 -1.28 -25.38
CA GLY A 210 -15.35 -0.24 -25.63
C GLY A 210 -13.95 -0.80 -25.83
N ARG A 211 -13.15 -0.15 -26.69
CA ARG A 211 -11.80 -0.63 -27.02
C ARG A 211 -10.82 -0.38 -25.87
N LEU A 212 -10.86 0.83 -25.29
CA LEU A 212 -10.00 1.22 -24.17
C LEU A 212 -10.33 0.40 -22.92
N GLN A 213 -11.61 0.22 -22.62
CA GLN A 213 -12.08 -0.53 -21.46
C GLN A 213 -11.67 -2.00 -21.56
N ARG A 214 -11.81 -2.65 -22.73
CA ARG A 214 -11.35 -4.03 -22.90
C ARG A 214 -9.85 -4.19 -22.66
N ARG A 215 -9.06 -3.21 -23.10
CA ARG A 215 -7.61 -3.17 -22.89
C ARG A 215 -7.26 -3.04 -21.40
N LEU A 216 -7.84 -2.05 -20.70
CA LEU A 216 -7.66 -1.88 -19.26
C LEU A 216 -8.15 -3.09 -18.46
N ALA A 217 -9.32 -3.65 -18.79
CA ALA A 217 -9.86 -4.83 -18.15
C ALA A 217 -8.96 -6.06 -18.32
N ALA A 218 -8.29 -6.22 -19.47
CA ALA A 218 -7.35 -7.32 -19.67
C ALA A 218 -6.12 -7.23 -18.76
N VAL A 219 -5.68 -6.02 -18.39
CA VAL A 219 -4.62 -5.81 -17.41
C VAL A 219 -5.17 -6.05 -16.00
N LEU A 220 -6.23 -5.33 -15.62
CA LEU A 220 -6.79 -5.33 -14.27
C LEU A 220 -7.30 -6.71 -13.82
N ALA A 221 -7.93 -7.47 -14.73
CA ALA A 221 -8.51 -8.78 -14.41
C ALA A 221 -7.46 -9.85 -14.05
N ARG A 222 -6.18 -9.59 -14.31
CA ARG A 222 -5.09 -10.48 -13.85
C ARG A 222 -4.79 -10.33 -12.37
N HIS A 223 -5.25 -9.23 -11.76
CA HIS A 223 -4.92 -8.86 -10.39
C HIS A 223 -6.15 -8.82 -9.48
N GLY A 224 -7.34 -9.12 -9.99
CA GLY A 224 -8.55 -9.04 -9.18
C GLY A 224 -9.83 -9.10 -10.00
N HIS A 225 -10.94 -8.79 -9.32
CA HIS A 225 -12.24 -8.74 -9.95
C HIS A 225 -12.42 -7.42 -10.71
N VAL A 226 -13.04 -7.48 -11.89
CA VAL A 226 -13.30 -6.32 -12.74
C VAL A 226 -14.73 -6.41 -13.28
N GLU A 227 -15.48 -5.33 -13.12
CA GLU A 227 -16.84 -5.17 -13.61
C GLU A 227 -16.97 -3.86 -14.39
N GLN A 228 -17.72 -3.86 -15.48
CA GLN A 228 -18.07 -2.63 -16.19
C GLN A 228 -19.36 -2.06 -15.63
N THR A 229 -19.32 -0.80 -15.20
CA THR A 229 -20.50 -0.10 -14.68
C THR A 229 -21.44 0.31 -15.82
N ASP A 230 -22.67 0.67 -15.49
CA ASP A 230 -23.65 1.19 -16.46
C ASP A 230 -23.18 2.48 -17.16
N GLN A 231 -22.32 3.25 -16.50
CA GLN A 231 -21.69 4.45 -17.06
C GLN A 231 -20.51 4.14 -17.98
N GLY A 232 -20.17 2.86 -18.17
CA GLY A 232 -19.14 2.39 -19.09
C GLY A 232 -17.72 2.38 -18.53
N GLY A 233 -17.49 2.86 -17.31
CA GLY A 233 -16.21 2.71 -16.61
C GLY A 233 -16.02 1.33 -16.01
N LEU A 234 -14.85 1.08 -15.43
CA LEU A 234 -14.50 -0.22 -14.86
C LEU A 234 -14.30 -0.10 -13.35
N ALA A 235 -15.17 -0.72 -12.57
CA ALA A 235 -14.90 -0.96 -11.16
C ALA A 235 -13.98 -2.17 -11.02
N PHE A 236 -12.99 -2.10 -10.12
CA PHE A 236 -12.12 -3.24 -9.83
C PHE A 236 -11.76 -3.32 -8.35
N SER A 237 -11.55 -4.53 -7.87
CA SER A 237 -11.17 -4.81 -6.49
C SER A 237 -10.13 -5.91 -6.42
N THR A 238 -9.29 -5.86 -5.39
CA THR A 238 -8.16 -6.79 -5.21
C THR A 238 -8.50 -8.02 -4.34
N GLY A 239 -9.79 -8.29 -4.15
CA GLY A 239 -10.31 -9.38 -3.33
C GLY A 239 -11.36 -8.90 -2.30
N PRO A 240 -11.88 -9.81 -1.44
CA PRO A 240 -12.90 -9.49 -0.44
C PRO A 240 -12.38 -8.75 0.82
N GLY A 241 -11.11 -8.34 0.83
CA GLY A 241 -10.45 -7.71 1.98
C GLY A 241 -10.21 -6.20 1.83
N PRO A 242 -9.62 -5.53 2.85
CA PRO A 242 -9.44 -4.07 2.92
C PRO A 242 -8.34 -3.50 2.00
N GLY A 243 -8.08 -4.16 0.87
CA GLY A 243 -7.05 -3.72 -0.07
C GLY A 243 -7.50 -2.59 -0.99
N PRO A 244 -6.56 -2.02 -1.76
CA PRO A 244 -6.90 -1.02 -2.76
C PRO A 244 -7.97 -1.55 -3.71
N TYR A 245 -8.94 -0.70 -3.99
CA TYR A 245 -9.96 -0.88 -5.01
C TYR A 245 -10.02 0.40 -5.84
N GLY A 246 -10.69 0.36 -6.99
CA GLY A 246 -10.67 1.52 -7.84
C GLY A 246 -11.67 1.51 -8.96
N TYR A 247 -11.58 2.58 -9.74
CA TYR A 247 -12.42 2.86 -10.88
C TYR A 247 -11.59 3.39 -12.04
N ALA A 248 -11.66 2.73 -13.19
CA ALA A 248 -11.13 3.27 -14.44
C ALA A 248 -12.22 4.03 -15.18
N THR A 249 -11.99 5.32 -15.43
CA THR A 249 -12.96 6.21 -16.08
C THR A 249 -13.30 5.72 -17.49
N PRO A 250 -14.56 5.85 -17.96
CA PRO A 250 -14.89 5.60 -19.35
C PRO A 250 -14.06 6.47 -20.30
N ALA A 251 -13.89 6.00 -21.53
CA ALA A 251 -13.21 6.74 -22.58
C ALA A 251 -14.07 7.94 -22.97
N ALA A 252 -13.47 9.10 -23.15
CA ALA A 252 -14.18 10.27 -23.66
C ALA A 252 -14.79 10.00 -25.05
N ASP A 253 -14.09 9.22 -25.88
CA ASP A 253 -14.61 8.68 -27.14
C ASP A 253 -14.52 7.15 -27.12
N ALA A 254 -15.67 6.48 -27.06
CA ALA A 254 -15.76 5.02 -27.01
C ALA A 254 -15.39 4.33 -28.34
N GLN A 255 -15.43 5.06 -29.46
CA GLN A 255 -15.10 4.55 -30.80
C GLN A 255 -13.61 4.73 -31.14
N ALA A 256 -12.93 5.64 -30.45
CA ALA A 256 -11.50 5.86 -30.60
C ALA A 256 -10.71 4.55 -30.47
N ARG A 257 -9.66 4.43 -31.28
CA ARG A 257 -8.70 3.34 -31.16
C ARG A 257 -7.96 3.47 -29.83
N ALA A 258 -7.72 2.34 -29.16
CA ALA A 258 -6.99 2.27 -27.89
C ALA A 258 -5.48 2.13 -28.13
N HIS A 259 -4.86 3.17 -28.69
CA HIS A 259 -3.41 3.26 -28.85
C HIS A 259 -2.72 3.45 -27.50
N ASP A 260 -1.42 3.20 -27.43
CA ASP A 260 -0.62 3.37 -26.20
C ASP A 260 -0.68 4.80 -25.63
N THR A 261 -0.90 5.79 -26.50
CA THR A 261 -1.00 7.21 -26.17
C THR A 261 -2.42 7.67 -25.87
N THR A 262 -3.43 6.81 -26.01
CA THR A 262 -4.82 7.16 -25.70
C THR A 262 -4.94 7.58 -24.24
N PRO A 263 -5.52 8.74 -23.93
CA PRO A 263 -5.70 9.18 -22.55
C PRO A 263 -6.55 8.20 -21.75
N ALA A 264 -6.11 7.89 -20.53
CA ALA A 264 -6.82 7.08 -19.57
C ALA A 264 -6.70 7.71 -18.17
N SER A 265 -7.66 7.36 -17.31
CA SER A 265 -7.68 7.75 -15.90
C SER A 265 -8.11 6.56 -15.05
N VAL A 266 -7.41 6.35 -13.94
CA VAL A 266 -7.75 5.36 -12.91
C VAL A 266 -7.70 6.05 -11.56
N ASP A 267 -8.77 5.91 -10.81
CA ASP A 267 -8.86 6.33 -9.42
C ASP A 267 -8.72 5.09 -8.53
N LEU A 268 -7.81 5.14 -7.57
CA LEU A 268 -7.56 4.12 -6.55
C LEU A 268 -7.95 4.69 -5.19
N HIS A 269 -8.62 3.87 -4.39
CA HIS A 269 -9.00 4.15 -3.03
C HIS A 269 -8.31 3.17 -2.11
N GLY A 270 -8.15 3.50 -0.83
CA GLY A 270 -7.57 2.57 0.12
C GLY A 270 -6.03 2.56 0.15
N VAL A 271 -5.36 3.58 -0.42
CA VAL A 271 -3.90 3.59 -0.55
C VAL A 271 -3.23 4.26 0.66
N GLY A 272 -2.45 3.50 1.44
CA GLY A 272 -1.72 4.06 2.58
C GLY A 272 -0.49 4.89 2.19
N ALA A 273 -0.14 5.87 3.03
CA ALA A 273 1.00 6.76 2.81
C ALA A 273 2.35 6.01 2.74
N ASP A 274 2.56 5.01 3.62
CA ASP A 274 3.75 4.17 3.58
C ASP A 274 3.88 3.45 2.24
N PHE A 275 2.77 2.98 1.65
CA PHE A 275 2.83 2.30 0.37
C PHE A 275 3.22 3.27 -0.76
N LEU A 276 2.73 4.50 -0.73
CA LEU A 276 3.14 5.55 -1.68
C LEU A 276 4.62 5.90 -1.53
N ILE A 277 5.13 6.02 -0.30
CA ILE A 277 6.55 6.28 -0.03
C ILE A 277 7.43 5.14 -0.54
N PHE A 278 7.02 3.89 -0.26
CA PHE A 278 7.71 2.69 -0.75
C PHE A 278 7.76 2.64 -2.29
N LEU A 279 6.67 3.03 -2.95
CA LEU A 279 6.56 3.04 -4.41
C LEU A 279 7.17 4.28 -5.09
N ALA A 280 7.73 5.23 -4.34
CA ALA A 280 8.26 6.47 -4.90
C ALA A 280 9.23 6.24 -6.10
N PRO A 281 10.19 5.29 -6.04
CA PRO A 281 11.08 5.02 -7.18
C PRO A 281 10.31 4.61 -8.45
N GLN A 282 9.24 3.84 -8.33
CA GLN A 282 8.45 3.37 -9.46
C GLN A 282 7.49 4.43 -9.99
N LEU A 283 7.03 5.34 -9.13
CA LEU A 283 6.02 6.37 -9.46
C LEU A 283 6.64 7.66 -10.03
N CYS A 284 7.97 7.79 -10.04
CA CYS A 284 8.67 8.95 -10.60
C CYS A 284 9.33 8.65 -11.96
N CYS A 285 9.33 7.39 -12.42
CA CYS A 285 9.96 6.93 -13.67
C CYS A 285 9.01 6.71 -14.87
#